data_AF-A0A837AZV2-F1
#
_entry.id   AF-A0A837AZV2-F1
#
_cell.length_a   1.000
_cell.length_b   1.000
_cell.length_c   1.000
_cell.angle_alpha   90.00
_cell.angle_beta   90.00
_cell.angle_gamma   90.00
#
_symmetry.space_group_name_H-M   'P 1'
#
loop_
_entity.id
_entity.type
_entity.pdbx_description
1 polymer ?
#
loop_
_entity_poly.entity_id
_entity_poly.type
_entity_poly.pdbx_seq_one_letter_code
_entity_poly.pdbx_strand_id
1 'polypeptide(L)'
;MENKTVNILGFDFLNSSFNDFMENTRQRIDNRENTFVVTANPEIVVHALNDQKYTDTIKKSDYLVADGIGIVMGANILGSDMNERITGYDILLDLLSWGNQNHKSAYFLGAKPEVIADLKKIIPQKYPDLTVSGYHDGYFTDSDEIAAEIKQNQPDMVFVALGFPKQEYFIEKYRHVNDGLWIGLGGSFDVLSGHVQRAPQFWINHHIEWLYRLIKEPTRFKRMLALPKFIRLVKKQKKNEAK
;
A
#
# COMPACT_ATOMS: atom_id res chain seq x y z
N MET A 1 6.41 21.51 3.34
CA MET A 1 6.86 21.14 4.70
C MET A 1 7.64 19.86 4.58
N GLU A 2 8.80 19.73 5.23
CA GLU A 2 9.57 18.49 5.19
C GLU A 2 8.78 17.38 5.89
N ASN A 3 8.56 16.25 5.21
CA ASN A 3 7.79 15.16 5.77
C ASN A 3 8.53 14.57 6.97
N LYS A 4 7.93 14.62 8.17
CA LYS A 4 8.50 13.98 9.36
C LYS A 4 8.54 12.46 9.12
N THR A 5 9.70 11.85 9.29
CA THR A 5 9.88 10.40 9.16
C THR A 5 10.44 9.77 10.44
N VAL A 6 10.30 8.45 10.55
CA VAL A 6 10.88 7.63 11.61
C VAL A 6 11.67 6.50 10.95
N ASN A 7 12.97 6.44 11.20
CA ASN A 7 13.79 5.36 10.68
C ASN A 7 13.57 4.08 11.50
N ILE A 8 12.98 3.07 10.86
CA ILE A 8 12.74 1.76 11.46
C ILE A 8 13.53 0.73 10.65
N LEU A 9 14.59 0.18 11.25
CA LEU A 9 15.46 -0.82 10.64
C LEU A 9 16.06 -0.37 9.29
N GLY A 10 16.36 0.92 9.14
CA GLY A 10 16.92 1.48 7.91
C GLY A 10 15.88 1.88 6.87
N PHE A 11 14.60 1.92 7.21
CA PHE A 11 13.50 2.38 6.36
C PHE A 11 12.82 3.60 6.97
N ASP A 12 12.66 4.68 6.19
CA ASP A 12 12.12 5.95 6.66
C ASP A 12 10.60 5.97 6.50
N PHE A 13 9.89 5.59 7.56
CA PHE A 13 8.43 5.60 7.57
C PHE A 13 7.89 7.01 7.77
N LEU A 14 6.88 7.39 6.99
CA LEU A 14 6.16 8.65 7.16
C LEU A 14 5.48 8.68 8.54
N ASN A 15 5.77 9.73 9.31
CA ASN A 15 5.09 10.05 10.56
C ASN A 15 4.15 11.23 10.32
N SER A 16 2.94 10.90 9.89
CA SER A 16 1.91 11.85 9.52
C SER A 16 0.54 11.31 9.88
N SER A 17 -0.46 12.18 9.99
CA SER A 17 -1.83 11.74 10.10
C SER A 17 -2.35 11.21 8.77
N PHE A 18 -3.42 10.40 8.78
CA PHE A 18 -4.04 9.94 7.52
C PHE A 18 -4.51 11.13 6.68
N ASN A 19 -5.13 12.13 7.32
CA ASN A 19 -5.65 13.31 6.62
C ASN A 19 -4.53 14.15 5.99
N ASP A 20 -3.44 14.40 6.71
CA ASP A 20 -2.30 15.16 6.17
C ASP A 20 -1.62 14.39 5.03
N PHE A 21 -1.47 13.06 5.18
CA PHE A 21 -0.94 12.21 4.12
C PHE A 21 -1.83 12.27 2.86
N MET A 22 -3.14 12.11 3.02
CA MET A 22 -4.08 12.16 1.91
C MET A 22 -4.10 13.53 1.24
N GLU A 23 -4.05 14.61 2.00
CA GLU A 23 -4.00 15.97 1.46
C GLU A 23 -2.76 16.18 0.57
N ASN A 24 -1.57 15.84 1.08
CA ASN A 24 -0.33 15.92 0.29
C ASN A 24 -0.38 14.99 -0.94
N THR A 25 -0.91 13.77 -0.79
CA THR A 25 -1.02 12.81 -1.89
C THR A 25 -1.92 13.35 -3.01
N ARG A 26 -3.06 13.95 -2.67
CA ARG A 26 -3.99 14.55 -3.64
C ARG A 26 -3.37 15.74 -4.36
N GLN A 27 -2.64 16.61 -3.65
CA GLN A 27 -1.91 17.71 -4.27
C GLN A 27 -0.85 17.21 -5.26
N ARG A 28 -0.12 16.15 -4.92
CA ARG A 28 0.85 15.53 -5.83
C ARG A 28 0.19 14.93 -7.07
N ILE A 29 -0.98 14.31 -6.91
CA ILE A 29 -1.78 13.82 -8.05
C ILE A 29 -2.21 14.99 -8.95
N ASP A 30 -2.74 16.07 -8.37
CA ASP A 30 -3.17 17.27 -9.11
C ASP A 30 -2.02 17.93 -9.88
N ASN A 31 -0.82 17.94 -9.29
CA ASN A 31 0.39 18.46 -9.91
C ASN A 31 1.04 17.50 -10.92
N ARG A 32 0.46 16.30 -11.12
CA ARG A 32 1.05 15.23 -11.95
C ARG A 32 2.48 14.90 -11.53
N GLU A 33 2.71 14.81 -10.22
CA GLU A 33 4.00 14.37 -9.67
C GLU A 33 4.07 12.84 -9.65
N ASN A 34 5.13 12.28 -10.25
CA ASN A 34 5.38 10.84 -10.23
C ASN A 34 5.61 10.33 -8.80
N THR A 35 4.58 9.73 -8.22
CA THR A 35 4.53 9.43 -6.78
C THR A 35 4.41 7.95 -6.54
N PHE A 36 5.38 7.35 -5.86
CA PHE A 36 5.35 5.95 -5.45
C PHE A 36 5.08 5.82 -3.95
N VAL A 37 3.96 5.18 -3.61
CA VAL A 37 3.59 4.86 -2.23
C VAL A 37 3.74 3.36 -1.96
N VAL A 38 4.44 3.04 -0.88
CA VAL A 38 4.56 1.68 -0.34
C VAL A 38 3.83 1.61 1.00
N THR A 39 2.87 0.71 1.11
CA THR A 39 2.13 0.45 2.36
C THR A 39 2.79 -0.71 3.10
N ALA A 40 3.82 -0.41 3.90
CA ALA A 40 4.66 -1.44 4.49
C ALA A 40 4.14 -1.90 5.86
N ASN A 41 4.05 -3.22 6.02
CA ASN A 41 3.77 -3.90 7.26
C ASN A 41 5.05 -4.62 7.79
N PRO A 42 5.04 -5.22 8.99
CA PRO A 42 6.21 -5.93 9.52
C PRO A 42 6.73 -7.07 8.64
N GLU A 43 5.84 -7.73 7.87
CA GLU A 43 6.21 -8.79 6.94
C GLU A 43 7.05 -8.24 5.78
N ILE A 44 6.63 -7.12 5.18
CA ILE A 44 7.35 -6.40 4.14
C ILE A 44 8.73 -5.96 4.63
N VAL A 45 8.83 -5.37 5.83
CA VAL A 45 10.13 -4.93 6.39
C VAL A 45 11.06 -6.11 6.63
N VAL A 46 10.55 -7.20 7.23
CA VAL A 46 11.37 -8.39 7.48
C VAL A 46 11.82 -9.04 6.18
N HIS A 47 10.96 -9.05 5.14
CA HIS A 47 11.33 -9.54 3.81
C HIS A 47 12.44 -8.69 3.21
N ALA A 48 12.28 -7.36 3.21
CA ALA A 48 13.28 -6.42 2.69
C ALA A 48 14.64 -6.59 3.35
N LEU A 49 14.70 -6.75 4.67
CA LEU A 49 15.97 -6.99 5.38
C LEU A 49 16.74 -8.24 4.93
N ASN A 50 16.09 -9.19 4.25
CA ASN A 50 16.76 -10.38 3.68
C ASN A 50 16.85 -10.35 2.15
N ASP A 51 16.38 -9.28 1.49
CA ASP A 51 16.42 -9.10 0.03
C ASP A 51 16.89 -7.67 -0.29
N GLN A 52 18.15 -7.55 -0.70
CA GLN A 52 18.77 -6.26 -1.01
C GLN A 52 18.06 -5.56 -2.17
N LYS A 53 17.67 -6.31 -3.22
CA LYS A 53 16.99 -5.74 -4.38
C LYS A 53 15.65 -5.14 -3.97
N TYR A 54 14.91 -5.84 -3.11
CA TYR A 54 13.65 -5.34 -2.59
C TYR A 54 13.84 -4.13 -1.66
N THR A 55 14.87 -4.16 -0.80
CA THR A 55 15.25 -3.01 0.03
C THR A 55 15.49 -1.76 -0.82
N ASP A 56 16.30 -1.89 -1.86
CA ASP A 56 16.62 -0.77 -2.76
C ASP A 56 15.38 -0.27 -3.51
N THR A 57 14.48 -1.18 -3.85
CA THR A 57 13.21 -0.84 -4.52
C THR A 57 12.30 0.00 -3.62
N ILE A 58 12.05 -0.43 -2.38
CA ILE A 58 11.14 0.30 -1.48
C ILE A 58 11.74 1.61 -0.97
N LYS A 59 13.07 1.73 -0.89
CA LYS A 59 13.75 2.98 -0.53
C LYS A 59 13.64 4.07 -1.60
N LYS A 60 13.25 3.74 -2.82
CA LYS A 60 12.95 4.71 -3.89
C LYS A 60 11.50 5.22 -3.86
N SER A 61 10.69 4.78 -2.89
CA SER A 61 9.34 5.29 -2.72
C SER A 61 9.36 6.73 -2.22
N ASP A 62 8.41 7.53 -2.69
CA ASP A 62 8.19 8.89 -2.20
C ASP A 62 7.55 8.85 -0.81
N TYR A 63 6.73 7.83 -0.56
CA TYR A 63 6.14 7.57 0.75
C TYR A 63 6.23 6.10 1.13
N LEU A 64 6.77 5.86 2.33
CA LEU A 64 6.65 4.60 3.02
C LEU A 64 5.71 4.76 4.20
N VAL A 65 4.49 4.23 4.10
CA VAL A 65 3.46 4.41 5.13
C VAL A 65 3.28 3.16 5.99
N ALA A 66 2.88 3.37 7.25
CA ALA A 66 2.72 2.31 8.24
C ALA A 66 1.40 1.54 8.04
N ASP A 67 1.47 0.42 7.31
CA ASP A 67 0.33 -0.49 7.09
C ASP A 67 0.24 -1.54 8.20
N GLY A 68 -0.22 -1.10 9.37
CA GLY A 68 -0.54 -1.99 10.49
C GLY A 68 0.15 -1.64 11.80
N ILE A 69 -0.45 -2.12 12.89
CA ILE A 69 -0.05 -1.75 14.25
C ILE A 69 1.39 -2.16 14.59
N GLY A 70 1.93 -3.19 13.94
CA GLY A 70 3.29 -3.64 14.21
C GLY A 70 4.34 -2.57 13.91
N ILE A 71 4.17 -1.80 12.83
CA ILE A 71 5.08 -0.69 12.49
C ILE A 71 4.97 0.43 13.51
N VAL A 72 3.74 0.84 13.84
CA VAL A 72 3.44 1.86 14.86
C VAL A 72 4.05 1.47 16.22
N MET A 73 3.87 0.22 16.66
CA MET A 73 4.52 -0.32 17.86
C MET A 73 6.04 -0.25 17.77
N GLY A 74 6.61 -0.56 16.60
CA GLY A 74 8.05 -0.44 16.35
C GLY A 74 8.54 1.01 16.51
N ALA A 75 7.84 1.96 15.91
CA ALA A 75 8.12 3.39 16.04
C ALA A 75 8.06 3.85 17.51
N ASN A 76 7.03 3.44 18.24
CA ASN A 76 6.87 3.76 19.67
C ASN A 76 7.97 3.13 20.53
N ILE A 77 8.43 1.92 20.20
CA ILE A 77 9.61 1.33 20.86
C ILE A 77 10.83 2.24 20.67
N LEU A 78 11.02 2.81 19.48
CA LEU A 78 12.12 3.75 19.19
C LEU A 78 11.90 5.15 19.79
N GLY A 79 10.79 5.39 20.49
CA GLY A 79 10.50 6.68 21.13
C GLY A 79 9.85 7.72 20.23
N SER A 80 9.37 7.30 19.05
CA SER A 80 8.58 8.16 18.17
C SER A 80 7.16 8.40 18.73
N ASP A 81 6.54 9.49 18.29
CA ASP A 81 5.13 9.85 18.50
C ASP A 81 4.21 9.38 17.35
N MET A 82 4.68 8.47 16.49
CA MET A 82 3.86 7.87 15.44
C MET A 82 2.70 7.10 16.05
N ASN A 83 1.49 7.63 15.90
CA ASN A 83 0.28 7.06 16.49
C ASN A 83 -0.72 6.51 15.46
N GLU A 84 -0.57 6.88 14.19
CA GLU A 84 -1.54 6.55 13.17
C GLU A 84 -1.06 5.44 12.23
N ARG A 85 -2.01 4.58 11.88
CA ARG A 85 -1.87 3.55 10.85
C ARG A 85 -2.51 4.11 9.58
N ILE A 86 -1.80 4.01 8.47
CA ILE A 86 -2.29 4.42 7.15
C ILE A 86 -2.36 3.14 6.30
N THR A 87 -3.53 2.52 6.21
CA THR A 87 -3.70 1.25 5.48
C THR A 87 -3.92 1.48 3.99
N GLY A 88 -3.41 0.57 3.16
CA GLY A 88 -3.66 0.64 1.71
C GLY A 88 -5.14 0.60 1.35
N TYR A 89 -5.96 -0.15 2.09
CA TYR A 89 -7.40 -0.21 1.84
C TYR A 89 -8.11 1.12 2.15
N ASP A 90 -7.73 1.81 3.23
CA ASP A 90 -8.31 3.11 3.56
C ASP A 90 -7.87 4.18 2.56
N ILE A 91 -6.59 4.17 2.13
CA ILE A 91 -6.09 5.03 1.05
C ILE A 91 -6.90 4.81 -0.24
N LEU A 92 -7.11 3.54 -0.63
CA LEU A 92 -7.88 3.20 -1.82
C LEU A 92 -9.30 3.78 -1.77
N LEU A 93 -10.00 3.64 -0.64
CA LEU A 93 -11.36 4.17 -0.50
C LEU A 93 -11.40 5.70 -0.57
N ASP A 94 -10.47 6.39 0.10
CA ASP A 94 -10.39 7.85 0.07
C ASP A 94 -10.11 8.34 -1.36
N LEU A 95 -9.12 7.76 -2.03
CA LEU A 95 -8.75 8.13 -3.40
C LEU A 95 -9.84 7.85 -4.43
N LEU A 96 -10.60 6.77 -4.29
CA LEU A 96 -11.74 6.50 -5.17
C LEU A 96 -12.87 7.51 -4.95
N SER A 97 -13.17 7.83 -3.69
CA SER A 97 -14.19 8.84 -3.36
C SER A 97 -13.77 10.23 -3.84
N TRP A 98 -12.55 10.65 -3.54
CA TRP A 98 -12.00 11.93 -3.98
C TRP A 98 -11.87 11.99 -5.50
N GLY A 99 -11.37 10.92 -6.12
CA GLY A 99 -11.23 10.83 -7.57
C GLY A 99 -12.57 10.92 -8.29
N ASN A 100 -13.63 10.32 -7.73
CA ASN A 100 -14.99 10.53 -8.23
C ASN A 100 -15.39 12.01 -8.16
N GLN A 101 -15.23 12.65 -7.01
CA GLN A 101 -15.63 14.05 -6.80
C GLN A 101 -14.86 15.03 -7.69
N ASN A 102 -13.65 14.67 -8.13
CA ASN A 102 -12.74 15.53 -8.87
C ASN A 102 -12.45 15.04 -10.29
N HIS A 103 -13.30 14.13 -10.81
CA HIS A 103 -13.21 13.58 -12.17
C HIS A 103 -11.83 13.02 -12.54
N LYS A 104 -11.16 12.39 -11.57
CA LYS A 104 -9.84 11.78 -11.76
C LYS A 104 -9.94 10.46 -12.48
N SER A 105 -8.79 10.04 -13.00
CA SER A 105 -8.64 8.80 -13.73
C SER A 105 -7.87 7.74 -12.93
N ALA A 106 -8.34 6.49 -12.99
CA ALA A 106 -7.76 5.36 -12.26
C ALA A 106 -7.53 4.15 -13.16
N TYR A 107 -6.40 3.47 -12.95
CA TYR A 107 -6.06 2.19 -13.56
C TYR A 107 -5.95 1.11 -12.47
N PHE A 108 -6.58 -0.03 -12.69
CA PHE A 108 -6.62 -1.14 -11.73
C PHE A 108 -5.86 -2.36 -12.27
N LEU A 109 -4.74 -2.70 -11.63
CA LEU A 109 -3.87 -3.80 -12.04
C LEU A 109 -3.74 -4.85 -10.95
N GLY A 110 -3.94 -6.14 -11.25
CA GLY A 110 -3.65 -7.25 -10.35
C GLY A 110 -4.89 -8.00 -9.85
N ALA A 111 -4.76 -8.67 -8.71
CA ALA A 111 -5.75 -9.61 -8.19
C ALA A 111 -6.11 -10.74 -9.19
N LYS A 112 -7.17 -11.50 -8.88
CA LYS A 112 -7.65 -12.58 -9.74
C LYS A 112 -8.63 -12.08 -10.80
N PRO A 113 -8.79 -12.80 -11.93
CA PRO A 113 -9.74 -12.42 -12.98
C PRO A 113 -11.16 -12.18 -12.46
N GLU A 114 -11.64 -13.02 -11.53
CA GLU A 114 -12.97 -12.87 -10.91
C GLU A 114 -13.08 -11.59 -10.05
N VAL A 115 -12.00 -11.20 -9.37
CA VAL A 115 -11.95 -9.98 -8.56
C VAL A 115 -12.02 -8.75 -9.47
N ILE A 116 -11.24 -8.73 -10.56
CA ILE A 116 -11.30 -7.64 -11.54
C ILE A 116 -12.66 -7.57 -12.23
N ALA A 117 -13.27 -8.71 -12.56
CA ALA A 117 -14.60 -8.75 -13.16
C ALA A 117 -15.66 -8.13 -12.26
N ASP A 118 -15.55 -8.31 -10.94
CA ASP A 118 -16.46 -7.68 -9.98
C ASP A 118 -16.13 -6.21 -9.72
N LEU A 119 -14.86 -5.81 -9.72
CA LEU A 119 -14.48 -4.39 -9.69
C LEU A 119 -15.05 -3.62 -10.90
N LYS A 120 -15.03 -4.21 -12.10
CA LYS A 120 -15.65 -3.64 -13.31
C LYS A 120 -17.16 -3.35 -13.15
N LYS A 121 -17.85 -4.07 -12.26
CA LYS A 121 -19.28 -3.84 -11.97
C LYS A 121 -19.46 -2.81 -10.85
N ILE A 122 -18.66 -2.91 -9.79
CA ILE A 122 -18.82 -2.12 -8.57
C ILE A 122 -18.34 -0.68 -8.75
N ILE A 123 -17.19 -0.48 -9.39
CA ILE A 123 -16.57 0.85 -9.50
C ILE A 123 -17.48 1.84 -10.24
N PRO A 124 -18.02 1.53 -11.43
CA PRO A 124 -18.89 2.49 -12.14
C PRO A 124 -20.21 2.79 -11.40
N GLN A 125 -20.69 1.86 -10.57
CA GLN A 125 -21.91 2.07 -9.78
C GLN A 125 -21.66 2.94 -8.55
N LYS A 126 -20.52 2.74 -7.88
CA LYS A 126 -20.18 3.42 -6.62
C LYS A 126 -19.48 4.76 -6.85
N TYR A 127 -18.75 4.87 -7.96
CA TYR A 127 -17.94 6.02 -8.34
C TYR A 127 -18.21 6.37 -9.82
N PRO A 128 -19.43 6.86 -10.15
CA PRO A 128 -19.86 7.10 -11.53
C PRO A 128 -19.06 8.19 -12.26
N ASP A 129 -18.45 9.12 -11.53
CA ASP A 129 -17.70 10.25 -12.07
C ASP A 129 -16.19 10.00 -12.13
N LEU A 130 -15.72 8.86 -11.60
CA LEU A 130 -14.34 8.41 -11.73
C LEU A 130 -14.11 7.85 -13.13
N THR A 131 -13.13 8.39 -13.85
CA THR A 131 -12.75 7.84 -15.16
C THR A 131 -11.93 6.57 -14.94
N VAL A 132 -12.40 5.44 -15.46
CA VAL A 132 -11.59 4.21 -15.41
C VAL A 132 -10.77 4.08 -16.67
N SER A 133 -9.47 4.32 -16.55
CA SER A 133 -8.49 4.27 -17.63
C SER A 133 -8.04 2.85 -17.97
N GLY A 134 -8.44 1.84 -17.21
CA GLY A 134 -8.15 0.44 -17.55
C GLY A 134 -8.28 -0.52 -16.38
N TYR A 135 -8.37 -1.79 -16.72
CA TYR A 135 -8.43 -2.91 -15.79
C TYR A 135 -7.64 -4.07 -16.35
N HIS A 136 -6.74 -4.64 -15.54
CA HIS A 136 -6.05 -5.86 -15.88
C HIS A 136 -5.86 -6.74 -14.64
N ASP A 137 -6.11 -8.04 -14.76
CA ASP A 137 -5.84 -8.98 -13.66
C ASP A 137 -4.34 -9.26 -13.48
N GLY A 138 -3.96 -10.00 -12.44
CA GLY A 138 -2.56 -10.29 -12.13
C GLY A 138 -1.92 -11.46 -12.87
N TYR A 139 -2.62 -12.08 -13.83
CA TYR A 139 -2.19 -13.29 -14.53
C TYR A 139 -1.67 -13.03 -15.96
N PHE A 140 -1.25 -11.80 -16.25
CA PHE A 140 -0.54 -11.49 -17.50
C PHE A 140 0.85 -12.13 -17.56
N THR A 141 1.29 -12.38 -18.79
CA THR A 141 2.64 -12.88 -19.08
C THR A 141 3.60 -11.76 -19.45
N ASP A 142 3.12 -10.69 -20.07
CA ASP A 142 3.94 -9.57 -20.52
C ASP A 142 3.61 -8.29 -19.72
N SER A 143 4.59 -7.81 -18.97
CA SER A 143 4.46 -6.58 -18.19
C SER A 143 4.63 -5.32 -19.04
N ASP A 144 5.32 -5.43 -20.19
CA ASP A 144 5.59 -4.31 -21.09
C ASP A 144 4.30 -3.89 -21.82
N GLU A 145 3.42 -4.84 -22.14
CA GLU A 145 2.08 -4.56 -22.70
C GLU A 145 1.23 -3.73 -21.72
N ILE A 146 1.21 -4.11 -20.45
CA ILE A 146 0.48 -3.36 -19.40
C ILE A 146 1.05 -1.95 -19.24
N ALA A 147 2.38 -1.82 -19.24
CA ALA A 147 3.03 -0.53 -19.15
C ALA A 147 2.75 0.36 -20.37
N ALA A 148 2.66 -0.22 -21.56
CA ALA A 148 2.29 0.49 -22.78
C ALA A 148 0.84 0.99 -22.72
N GLU A 149 -0.10 0.18 -22.21
CA GLU A 149 -1.50 0.58 -22.00
C GLU A 149 -1.59 1.75 -21.00
N ILE A 150 -0.92 1.65 -19.84
CA ILE A 150 -0.88 2.73 -18.85
C ILE A 150 -0.28 4.00 -19.45
N LYS A 151 0.81 3.88 -20.22
CA LYS A 151 1.44 5.01 -20.92
C LYS A 151 0.48 5.67 -21.91
N GLN A 152 -0.33 4.89 -22.62
CA GLN A 152 -1.30 5.42 -23.56
C GLN A 152 -2.45 6.15 -22.84
N ASN A 153 -2.93 5.61 -21.72
CA ASN A 153 -4.13 6.11 -21.05
C ASN A 153 -3.85 7.21 -20.01
N GLN A 154 -2.58 7.42 -19.64
CA GLN A 154 -2.09 8.47 -18.74
C GLN A 154 -2.92 8.66 -17.44
N PRO A 155 -3.24 7.59 -16.69
CA PRO A 155 -4.09 7.68 -15.51
C PRO A 155 -3.48 8.56 -14.40
N ASP A 156 -4.32 9.24 -13.62
CA ASP A 156 -3.89 10.00 -12.45
C ASP A 156 -3.44 9.07 -11.32
N MET A 157 -4.05 7.89 -11.23
CA MET A 157 -3.80 6.89 -10.19
C MET A 157 -3.67 5.49 -10.79
N VAL A 158 -2.61 4.77 -10.42
CA VAL A 158 -2.38 3.37 -10.76
C VAL A 158 -2.35 2.53 -9.49
N PHE A 159 -3.39 1.71 -9.33
CA PHE A 159 -3.57 0.81 -8.19
C PHE A 159 -3.06 -0.59 -8.55
N VAL A 160 -2.03 -1.08 -7.85
CA VAL A 160 -1.36 -2.35 -8.16
C VAL A 160 -1.56 -3.37 -7.04
N ALA A 161 -2.26 -4.46 -7.33
CA ALA A 161 -2.64 -5.55 -6.43
C ALA A 161 -2.01 -6.89 -6.85
N LEU A 162 -0.72 -6.89 -7.21
CA LEU A 162 0.01 -8.11 -7.60
C LEU A 162 0.55 -8.90 -6.40
N GLY A 163 0.44 -8.32 -5.19
CA GLY A 163 1.05 -8.83 -3.97
C GLY A 163 2.53 -8.45 -3.89
N PHE A 164 3.01 -8.27 -2.65
CA PHE A 164 4.44 -8.06 -2.42
C PHE A 164 5.20 -9.39 -2.64
N PRO A 165 6.44 -9.35 -3.16
CA PRO A 165 7.20 -8.17 -3.58
C PRO A 165 6.96 -7.72 -5.03
N LYS A 166 6.10 -8.44 -5.78
CA LYS A 166 5.93 -8.24 -7.23
C LYS A 166 5.39 -6.86 -7.58
N GLN A 167 4.46 -6.33 -6.78
CA GLN A 167 3.85 -5.02 -7.03
C GLN A 167 4.87 -3.88 -6.94
N GLU A 168 5.77 -3.89 -5.95
CA GLU A 168 6.80 -2.84 -5.82
C GLU A 168 7.83 -2.92 -6.95
N TYR A 169 8.23 -4.14 -7.36
CA TYR A 169 9.12 -4.31 -8.50
C TYR A 169 8.49 -3.84 -9.82
N PHE A 170 7.19 -4.10 -10.02
CA PHE A 170 6.46 -3.61 -11.17
C PHE A 170 6.39 -2.07 -11.16
N ILE A 171 5.99 -1.48 -10.04
CA ILE A 171 5.87 -0.02 -9.91
C ILE A 171 7.21 0.65 -10.15
N GLU A 172 8.29 0.20 -9.51
CA GLU A 172 9.60 0.82 -9.73
C GLU A 172 9.97 0.77 -11.21
N LYS A 173 9.85 -0.43 -11.82
CA LYS A 173 10.27 -0.63 -13.21
C LYS A 173 9.48 0.26 -14.16
N TYR A 174 8.18 0.47 -13.94
CA TYR A 174 7.30 1.08 -14.94
C TYR A 174 6.73 2.45 -14.58
N ARG A 175 6.87 2.95 -13.34
CA ARG A 175 6.28 4.25 -12.96
C ARG A 175 6.74 5.42 -13.82
N HIS A 176 7.92 5.32 -14.43
CA HIS A 176 8.47 6.32 -15.34
C HIS A 176 7.65 6.53 -16.63
N VAL A 177 6.69 5.66 -16.96
CA VAL A 177 5.88 5.78 -18.19
C VAL A 177 4.68 6.71 -18.03
N ASN A 178 4.30 7.04 -16.80
CA ASN A 178 3.17 7.92 -16.50
C ASN A 178 3.39 8.66 -15.18
N ASP A 179 3.32 9.98 -15.23
CA ASP A 179 3.46 10.84 -14.06
C ASP A 179 2.12 10.94 -13.32
N GLY A 180 1.96 10.06 -12.33
CA GLY A 180 0.80 10.01 -11.44
C GLY A 180 1.12 9.25 -10.16
N LEU A 181 0.07 8.95 -9.38
CA LEU A 181 0.22 8.09 -8.21
C LEU A 181 0.35 6.63 -8.62
N TRP A 182 1.33 5.94 -8.05
CA TRP A 182 1.50 4.50 -8.12
C TRP A 182 1.54 3.92 -6.71
N ILE A 183 0.64 3.00 -6.40
CA ILE A 183 0.54 2.40 -5.06
C ILE A 183 0.30 0.90 -5.12
N GLY A 184 1.12 0.17 -4.35
CA GLY A 184 0.93 -1.24 -4.10
C GLY A 184 -0.12 -1.47 -3.02
N LEU A 185 -1.18 -2.23 -3.30
CA LEU A 185 -2.34 -2.38 -2.42
C LEU A 185 -2.61 -3.82 -1.96
N GLY A 186 -1.81 -4.80 -2.40
CA GLY A 186 -1.98 -6.20 -2.03
C GLY A 186 -3.42 -6.68 -2.23
N GLY A 187 -4.01 -7.33 -1.22
CA GLY A 187 -5.37 -7.88 -1.26
C GLY A 187 -6.50 -6.86 -1.07
N SER A 188 -6.26 -5.56 -1.27
CA SER A 188 -7.30 -4.53 -1.09
C SER A 188 -8.44 -4.67 -2.12
N PHE A 189 -8.13 -5.17 -3.33
CA PHE A 189 -9.13 -5.43 -4.36
C PHE A 189 -10.09 -6.56 -3.97
N ASP A 190 -9.60 -7.61 -3.30
CA ASP A 190 -10.44 -8.70 -2.79
C ASP A 190 -11.44 -8.19 -1.73
N VAL A 191 -11.02 -7.23 -0.90
CA VAL A 191 -11.91 -6.60 0.10
C VAL A 191 -12.92 -5.68 -0.59
N LEU A 192 -12.48 -4.87 -1.55
CA LEU A 192 -13.36 -3.94 -2.27
C LEU A 192 -14.41 -4.66 -3.13
N SER A 193 -14.05 -5.79 -3.75
CA SER A 193 -14.94 -6.64 -4.54
C SER A 193 -15.88 -7.52 -3.69
N GLY A 194 -15.67 -7.59 -2.38
CA GLY A 194 -16.48 -8.40 -1.45
C GLY A 194 -16.08 -9.88 -1.37
N HIS A 195 -15.02 -10.30 -2.08
CA HIS A 195 -14.46 -11.65 -2.00
C HIS A 195 -13.83 -11.95 -0.62
N VAL A 196 -13.30 -10.92 0.03
CA VAL A 196 -12.78 -11.00 1.40
C VAL A 196 -13.53 -10.04 2.31
N GLN A 197 -14.15 -10.58 3.37
CA GLN A 197 -14.79 -9.75 4.37
C GLN A 197 -13.74 -8.95 5.17
N ARG A 198 -13.91 -7.62 5.20
CA ARG A 198 -13.15 -6.74 6.11
C ARG A 198 -13.36 -7.20 7.56
N ALA A 199 -12.33 -7.08 8.40
CA ALA A 199 -12.50 -7.36 9.82
C ALA A 199 -13.56 -6.41 10.43
N PRO A 200 -14.44 -6.89 11.32
CA PRO A 200 -15.43 -6.03 11.96
C PRO A 200 -14.77 -4.85 12.69
N GLN A 201 -15.47 -3.71 12.80
CA GLN A 201 -14.92 -2.46 13.36
C GLN A 201 -14.31 -2.64 14.76
N PHE A 202 -14.88 -3.54 15.58
CA PHE A 202 -14.30 -3.91 16.87
C PHE A 202 -12.83 -4.36 16.76
N TRP A 203 -12.50 -5.24 15.80
CA TRP A 203 -11.14 -5.75 15.62
C TRP A 203 -10.19 -4.70 15.06
N ILE A 204 -10.70 -3.80 14.22
CA ILE A 204 -9.95 -2.68 13.65
C ILE A 204 -9.61 -1.66 14.74
N ASN A 205 -10.60 -1.28 15.56
CA ASN A 205 -10.44 -0.32 16.66
C ASN A 205 -9.51 -0.83 17.76
N HIS A 206 -9.48 -2.14 17.99
CA HIS A 206 -8.57 -2.78 18.94
C HIS A 206 -7.24 -3.21 18.30
N HIS A 207 -6.99 -2.86 17.04
CA HIS A 207 -5.76 -3.19 16.30
C HIS A 207 -5.43 -4.70 16.22
N ILE A 208 -6.44 -5.56 16.36
CA ILE A 208 -6.34 -7.04 16.32
C ILE A 208 -6.86 -7.63 15.01
N GLU A 209 -7.01 -6.82 13.96
CA GLU A 209 -7.40 -7.27 12.62
C GLU A 209 -6.52 -8.43 12.11
N TRP A 210 -5.24 -8.44 12.47
CA TRP A 210 -4.32 -9.55 12.14
C TRP A 210 -4.79 -10.89 12.75
N LEU A 211 -5.37 -10.86 13.95
CA LEU A 211 -5.87 -12.06 14.65
C LEU A 211 -7.18 -12.54 14.00
N TYR A 212 -8.06 -11.63 13.59
CA TYR A 212 -9.25 -11.98 12.80
C TYR A 212 -8.89 -12.69 11.50
N ARG A 213 -7.91 -12.14 10.77
CA ARG A 213 -7.42 -12.75 9.51
C ARG A 213 -6.73 -14.09 9.75
N LEU A 214 -6.02 -14.28 10.87
CA LEU A 214 -5.45 -15.59 11.24
C LEU A 214 -6.53 -16.63 11.51
N ILE A 215 -7.57 -16.26 12.26
CA ILE A 215 -8.70 -17.17 12.56
C ILE A 215 -9.39 -17.60 11.25
N LYS A 216 -9.51 -16.69 10.28
CA LYS A 216 -10.11 -16.98 8.96
C LYS A 216 -9.18 -17.72 8.00
N GLU A 217 -7.86 -17.48 8.06
CA GLU A 217 -6.85 -18.11 7.20
C GLU A 217 -5.65 -18.60 8.03
N PRO A 218 -5.76 -19.77 8.69
CA PRO A 218 -4.73 -20.27 9.62
C PRO A 218 -3.37 -20.57 8.94
N THR A 219 -3.37 -20.78 7.62
CA THR A 219 -2.14 -20.94 6.82
C THR A 219 -1.25 -19.69 6.86
N ARG A 220 -1.79 -18.52 7.20
CA ARG A 220 -1.04 -17.26 7.37
C ARG A 220 -0.20 -17.20 8.64
N PHE A 221 -0.27 -18.18 9.54
CA PHE A 221 0.52 -18.19 10.77
C PHE A 221 2.02 -17.99 10.53
N LYS A 222 2.58 -18.57 9.46
CA LYS A 222 3.99 -18.39 9.09
C LYS A 222 4.34 -16.93 8.81
N ARG A 223 3.42 -16.17 8.21
CA ARG A 223 3.57 -14.74 7.95
C ARG A 223 3.55 -13.92 9.23
N MET A 224 2.75 -14.33 10.21
CA MET A 224 2.71 -13.70 11.53
C MET A 224 4.00 -13.84 12.34
N LEU A 225 4.84 -14.86 12.07
CA LEU A 225 6.17 -14.95 12.70
C LEU A 225 7.08 -13.75 12.34
N ALA A 226 6.76 -13.02 11.26
CA ALA A 226 7.45 -11.78 10.94
C ALA A 226 7.26 -10.71 12.03
N LEU A 227 6.11 -10.65 12.71
CA LEU A 227 5.86 -9.64 13.75
C LEU A 227 6.78 -9.82 14.98
N PRO A 228 6.88 -11.00 15.63
CA PRO A 228 7.85 -11.21 16.69
C PRO A 228 9.30 -10.98 16.24
N LYS A 229 9.67 -11.43 15.02
CA LYS A 229 11.00 -11.19 14.45
C LYS A 229 11.27 -9.69 14.29
N PHE A 230 10.32 -8.94 13.75
CA PHE A 230 10.37 -7.50 13.56
C PHE A 230 10.55 -6.78 14.90
N ILE A 231 9.69 -7.04 15.89
CA ILE A 231 9.78 -6.39 17.21
C ILE A 231 11.14 -6.67 17.88
N ARG A 232 11.67 -7.90 17.76
CA ARG A 232 13.00 -8.24 18.27
C ARG A 232 14.11 -7.42 17.59
N LEU A 233 14.02 -7.24 16.28
CA LEU A 233 14.97 -6.43 15.51
C LEU A 233 14.89 -4.95 15.91
N VAL A 234 13.69 -4.39 16.05
CA VAL A 234 13.50 -3.00 16.49
C VAL A 234 14.06 -2.77 17.90
N LYS A 235 13.83 -3.69 18.84
CA LYS A 235 14.45 -3.61 20.17
C LYS A 235 15.98 -3.65 20.11
N LYS A 236 16.55 -4.41 19.16
CA LYS A 236 18.00 -4.44 18.92
C LYS A 236 18.50 -3.09 18.36
N GLN A 237 17.77 -2.48 17.43
CA GLN A 237 18.05 -1.13 16.93
C GLN A 237 18.08 -0.12 18.09
N LYS A 238 17.01 -0.05 18.91
CA LYS A 238 16.96 0.84 20.08
C LYS A 238 18.16 0.68 21.01
N LYS A 239 18.54 -0.56 21.30
CA LYS A 239 19.70 -0.87 22.16
C LYS A 239 21.02 -0.39 21.56
N ASN A 240 21.14 -0.39 20.23
CA ASN A 240 22.33 0.08 19.54
C ASN A 240 22.38 1.62 19.47
N GLU A 241 21.23 2.30 19.37
CA GLU A 241 21.13 3.77 19.39
C GLU A 241 21.38 4.35 20.79
N ALA A 242 21.11 3.58 21.84
CA ALA A 242 21.34 3.98 23.23
C ALA A 242 22.78 3.74 23.74
N LYS A 243 23.68 3.26 22.87
CA LYS A 243 25.10 3.02 23.16
C LYS A 243 25.96 4.06 22.46
#